data_AF-A0A819X594-F1
#
_entry.id   AF-A0A819X594-F1
#
_cell.length_a   1.000
_cell.length_b   1.000
_cell.length_c   1.000
_cell.angle_alpha   90.00
_cell.angle_beta   90.00
_cell.angle_gamma   90.00
#
_symmetry.space_group_name_H-M   'P 1'
#
loop_
_entity.id
_entity.type
_entity.pdbx_description
1 polymer ?
#
loop_
_entity_poly.entity_id
_entity_poly.type
_entity_poly.pdbx_seq_one_letter_code
_entity_poly.pdbx_strand_id
1 'polypeptide(L)'
;MDEDKFEENVENDDDFTEDIVPSAGFGFEERIGWLYSLQPCELFDEERRRFVSALDLYFIGDIDLPNHLSGIQHTFIRLRFHDINDSMKAYKELQPIVKRNIECEKKQQSHPELVVLKRTISSNSTSDLIVDGLSNANVAEKQIDGIIELREFDVLYHIRVCIDLKINVGLWYGVLDLIEQPKPIIFASDIECTKIPLKFPSVASDHIMMISYMIDTQGYLIINCEIISQDMDDFEYTPKKEYPGHFHVFNEPNEFELIKHFFLIILLMLNLIY
;
A
#
# COMPACT_ATOMS: atom_id res chain seq x y z
N MET A 1 12.42 17.97 35.53
CA MET A 1 12.78 18.23 34.13
C MET A 1 12.02 17.17 33.40
N ASP A 2 10.91 17.61 32.85
CA ASP A 2 9.68 16.82 32.78
C ASP A 2 9.73 15.86 31.59
N GLU A 3 9.50 14.57 31.87
CA GLU A 3 9.43 13.47 30.91
C GLU A 3 8.18 13.59 30.00
N ASP A 4 7.22 14.46 30.35
CA ASP A 4 5.95 14.65 29.66
C ASP A 4 6.03 15.49 28.36
N LYS A 5 7.23 15.91 27.91
CA LYS A 5 7.40 16.73 26.70
C LYS A 5 7.84 15.99 25.44
N PHE A 6 8.03 14.66 25.52
CA PHE A 6 8.45 13.86 24.36
C PHE A 6 7.31 13.05 23.71
N GLU A 7 6.13 12.96 24.34
CA GLU A 7 5.00 12.18 23.82
C GLU A 7 4.03 12.97 22.91
N GLU A 8 4.22 14.27 22.73
CA GLU A 8 3.27 15.12 21.99
C GLU A 8 3.58 15.34 20.49
N ASN A 9 4.66 14.75 19.96
CA ASN A 9 5.06 14.92 18.55
C ASN A 9 4.92 13.64 17.69
N VAL A 10 4.07 12.68 18.11
CA VAL A 10 3.73 11.49 17.30
C VAL A 10 2.32 11.62 16.70
N GLU A 11 1.90 12.85 16.42
CA GLU A 11 0.77 13.13 15.54
C GLU A 11 1.34 13.75 14.26
N ASN A 12 1.07 13.10 13.12
CA ASN A 12 1.38 13.48 11.73
C ASN A 12 2.60 12.78 11.11
N ASP A 13 2.36 11.62 10.50
CA ASP A 13 3.20 11.12 9.39
C ASP A 13 3.32 12.17 8.25
N ASP A 14 2.35 13.10 8.16
CA ASP A 14 2.32 14.20 7.20
C ASP A 14 3.44 15.23 7.44
N ASP A 15 3.82 15.54 8.69
CA ASP A 15 4.81 16.58 9.01
C ASP A 15 6.23 16.14 8.60
N PHE A 16 6.55 14.86 8.81
CA PHE A 16 7.82 14.26 8.41
C PHE A 16 7.91 14.05 6.90
N THR A 17 6.78 13.82 6.22
CA THR A 17 6.76 13.76 4.75
C THR A 17 6.84 15.14 4.12
N GLU A 18 6.30 16.20 4.72
CA GLU A 18 6.49 17.57 4.22
C GLU A 18 7.95 18.04 4.27
N ASP A 19 8.72 17.61 5.29
CA ASP A 19 10.15 17.92 5.42
C ASP A 19 11.06 17.11 4.48
N ILE A 20 10.58 15.97 3.96
CA ILE A 20 11.39 14.98 3.21
C ILE A 20 10.95 14.86 1.75
N VAL A 21 9.68 15.10 1.45
CA VAL A 21 9.14 15.12 0.11
C VAL A 21 9.29 16.55 -0.40
N PRO A 22 9.79 16.77 -1.64
CA PRO A 22 9.91 18.11 -2.18
C PRO A 22 8.54 18.78 -2.09
N SER A 23 8.50 19.94 -1.41
CA SER A 23 7.29 20.74 -1.16
C SER A 23 6.37 20.58 -2.36
N ALA A 24 5.18 19.98 -2.16
CA ALA A 24 4.26 19.60 -3.22
C ALA A 24 4.02 20.79 -4.14
N GLY A 25 4.87 20.92 -5.16
CA GLY A 25 4.92 22.07 -6.02
C GLY A 25 3.76 21.88 -6.96
N PHE A 26 2.58 22.39 -6.60
CA PHE A 26 1.44 22.54 -7.47
C PHE A 26 1.71 23.59 -8.59
N GLY A 27 2.92 23.55 -9.17
CA GLY A 27 3.16 24.14 -10.47
C GLY A 27 2.63 23.15 -11.50
N PHE A 28 1.61 23.57 -12.26
CA PHE A 28 1.16 22.88 -13.48
C PHE A 28 2.19 22.95 -14.63
N GLU A 29 3.48 23.06 -14.30
CA GLU A 29 4.55 23.02 -15.28
C GLU A 29 4.86 21.56 -15.57
N GLU A 30 4.80 21.19 -16.85
CA GLU A 30 5.22 19.86 -17.29
C GLU A 30 6.68 19.63 -16.91
N ARG A 31 6.92 18.63 -16.07
CA ARG A 31 8.26 18.21 -15.66
C ARG A 31 8.52 16.80 -16.13
N ILE A 32 9.78 16.56 -16.48
CA ILE A 32 10.29 15.24 -16.80
C ILE A 32 10.77 14.62 -15.49
N GLY A 33 10.32 13.42 -15.19
CA GLY A 33 10.66 12.75 -13.94
C GLY A 33 10.86 11.26 -14.13
N TRP A 34 11.81 10.69 -13.40
CA TRP A 34 11.94 9.25 -13.25
C TRP A 34 11.20 8.84 -11.99
N LEU A 35 10.19 7.97 -12.13
CA LEU A 35 9.34 7.59 -11.00
C LEU A 35 10.09 6.61 -10.10
N TYR A 36 10.49 7.06 -8.90
CA TYR A 36 11.21 6.23 -7.93
C TYR A 36 10.29 5.51 -6.93
N SER A 37 9.23 6.16 -6.47
CA SER A 37 8.29 5.59 -5.48
C SER A 37 6.88 6.10 -5.74
N LEU A 38 5.90 5.31 -5.33
CA LEU A 38 4.48 5.65 -5.37
C LEU A 38 3.83 5.17 -4.08
N GLN A 39 3.18 6.11 -3.36
CA GLN A 39 2.46 5.82 -2.14
C GLN A 39 1.01 6.29 -2.26
N PRO A 40 0.04 5.56 -1.71
CA PRO A 40 -1.34 6.02 -1.64
C PRO A 40 -1.42 7.23 -0.69
N CYS A 41 -2.16 8.25 -1.10
CA CYS A 41 -2.44 9.44 -0.30
C CYS A 41 -3.91 9.82 -0.49
N GLU A 42 -4.54 10.35 0.56
CA GLU A 42 -5.89 10.89 0.50
C GLU A 42 -5.80 12.41 0.30
N LEU A 43 -6.43 12.93 -0.76
CA LEU A 43 -6.50 14.36 -1.03
C LEU A 43 -7.92 14.85 -0.78
N PHE A 44 -8.05 15.92 0.00
CA PHE A 44 -9.33 16.56 0.26
C PHE A 44 -9.70 17.52 -0.89
N ASP A 45 -10.74 17.18 -1.66
CA ASP A 45 -11.32 18.06 -2.69
C ASP A 45 -12.28 19.06 -2.02
N GLU A 46 -11.79 20.28 -1.76
CA GLU A 46 -12.57 21.37 -1.14
C GLU A 46 -13.76 21.82 -2.00
N GLU A 47 -13.70 21.66 -3.33
CA GLU A 47 -14.70 22.22 -4.25
C GLU A 47 -15.97 21.38 -4.32
N ARG A 48 -15.86 20.05 -4.23
CA ARG A 48 -16.99 19.18 -4.59
C ARG A 48 -17.94 18.81 -3.46
N ARG A 49 -17.58 19.00 -2.17
CA ARG A 49 -18.40 18.80 -0.93
C ARG A 49 -19.50 17.70 -0.95
N ARG A 50 -19.41 16.67 -1.79
CA ARG A 50 -20.41 15.61 -1.96
C ARG A 50 -19.76 14.34 -2.49
N PHE A 51 -20.12 13.22 -1.87
CA PHE A 51 -19.83 11.87 -2.35
C PHE A 51 -20.95 11.45 -3.32
N VAL A 52 -20.61 11.10 -4.56
CA VAL A 52 -21.52 10.58 -5.60
C VAL A 52 -20.96 9.26 -6.13
N SER A 53 -21.42 8.14 -5.58
CA SER A 53 -21.09 6.81 -6.12
C SER A 53 -21.73 6.62 -7.50
N ALA A 54 -20.93 6.26 -8.50
CA ALA A 54 -21.38 6.03 -9.87
C ALA A 54 -21.41 4.53 -10.21
N LEU A 55 -22.55 4.06 -10.68
CA LEU A 55 -22.74 2.69 -11.18
C LEU A 55 -22.44 2.67 -12.69
N ASP A 56 -21.42 1.91 -13.11
CA ASP A 56 -21.16 1.66 -14.53
C ASP A 56 -21.42 0.19 -14.88
N LEU A 57 -22.02 -0.07 -16.03
CA LEU A 57 -22.09 -1.41 -16.60
C LEU A 57 -20.90 -1.62 -17.52
N TYR A 58 -20.16 -2.71 -17.34
CA TYR A 58 -18.98 -3.03 -18.14
C TYR A 58 -19.00 -4.50 -18.56
N PHE A 59 -18.57 -4.75 -19.78
CA PHE A 59 -18.53 -6.08 -20.39
C PHE A 59 -17.07 -6.52 -20.44
N ILE A 60 -16.75 -7.62 -19.77
CA ILE A 60 -15.41 -8.24 -19.85
C ILE A 60 -15.57 -9.62 -20.48
N GLY A 61 -14.73 -9.90 -21.48
CA GLY A 61 -14.58 -11.26 -22.01
C GLY A 61 -13.74 -12.07 -21.03
N ASP A 62 -14.30 -13.15 -20.50
CA ASP A 62 -13.62 -14.03 -19.54
C ASP A 62 -12.78 -15.08 -20.30
N ILE A 63 -11.46 -15.11 -20.05
CA ILE A 63 -10.51 -16.01 -20.72
C ILE A 63 -10.52 -17.41 -20.08
N ASP A 64 -11.00 -17.54 -18.83
CA ASP A 64 -10.90 -18.78 -18.06
C ASP A 64 -12.03 -19.78 -18.37
N LEU A 65 -12.96 -19.43 -19.24
CA LEU A 65 -14.00 -20.35 -19.68
C LEU A 65 -13.47 -21.29 -20.76
N PRO A 66 -13.85 -22.59 -20.75
CA PRO A 66 -13.49 -23.54 -21.80
C PRO A 66 -13.98 -23.12 -23.20
N ASN A 67 -14.88 -22.14 -23.26
CA ASN A 67 -15.43 -21.54 -24.48
C ASN A 67 -15.04 -20.06 -24.66
N HIS A 68 -13.96 -19.54 -24.07
CA HIS A 68 -13.57 -18.13 -24.24
C HIS A 68 -13.31 -17.73 -25.71
N LEU A 69 -12.99 -18.70 -26.59
CA LEU A 69 -12.89 -18.53 -28.05
C LEU A 69 -14.26 -18.43 -28.76
N SER A 70 -15.38 -18.72 -28.08
CA SER A 70 -16.74 -18.64 -28.64
C SER A 70 -17.34 -17.22 -28.59
N GLY A 71 -16.66 -16.26 -27.96
CA GLY A 71 -17.09 -14.86 -27.88
C GLY A 71 -18.20 -14.58 -26.85
N ILE A 72 -18.54 -15.54 -25.98
CA ILE A 72 -19.52 -15.34 -24.90
C ILE A 72 -18.89 -14.39 -23.87
N GLN A 73 -19.42 -13.17 -23.79
CA GLN A 73 -19.03 -12.16 -22.81
C GLN A 73 -19.91 -12.26 -21.56
N HIS A 74 -19.30 -12.20 -20.38
CA HIS A 74 -20.05 -12.05 -19.14
C HIS A 74 -20.29 -10.57 -18.88
N THR A 75 -21.49 -10.24 -18.41
CA THR A 75 -21.86 -8.88 -18.04
C THR A 75 -21.56 -8.67 -16.57
N PHE A 76 -20.74 -7.65 -16.27
CA PHE A 76 -20.38 -7.29 -14.90
C PHE A 76 -20.94 -5.91 -14.55
N ILE A 77 -21.20 -5.71 -13.26
CA ILE A 77 -21.63 -4.42 -12.71
C ILE A 77 -20.42 -3.78 -12.02
N ARG A 78 -20.00 -2.61 -12.48
CA ARG A 78 -18.86 -1.87 -11.92
C ARG A 78 -19.40 -0.97 -10.83
N LEU A 79 -18.88 -1.18 -9.64
CA LEU A 79 -19.10 -0.25 -8.54
C LEU A 79 -17.91 0.72 -8.50
N ARG A 80 -18.18 2.02 -8.54
CA ARG A 80 -17.17 3.06 -8.36
C ARG A 80 -17.42 3.78 -7.05
N PHE A 81 -16.37 3.89 -6.26
CA PHE A 81 -16.36 4.51 -4.93
C PHE A 81 -15.41 5.70 -4.94
N HIS A 82 -15.64 6.65 -4.04
CA HIS A 82 -14.74 7.79 -3.86
C HIS A 82 -13.51 7.44 -3.02
N ASP A 83 -13.69 6.59 -2.02
CA ASP A 83 -12.64 6.14 -1.14
C ASP A 83 -12.57 4.61 -1.06
N ILE A 84 -11.50 4.12 -0.46
CA ILE A 84 -11.29 2.68 -0.22
C ILE A 84 -12.24 2.18 0.87
N ASN A 85 -12.59 3.04 1.83
CA ASN A 85 -13.44 2.68 2.97
C ASN A 85 -14.86 2.30 2.53
N ASP A 86 -15.48 3.04 1.63
CA ASP A 86 -16.80 2.77 1.09
C ASP A 86 -16.80 1.52 0.20
N SER A 87 -15.72 1.30 -0.58
CA SER A 87 -15.52 0.05 -1.30
C SER A 87 -15.50 -1.15 -0.34
N MET A 88 -14.77 -1.03 0.77
CA MET A 88 -14.68 -2.08 1.79
C MET A 88 -15.98 -2.28 2.58
N LYS A 89 -16.77 -1.21 2.81
CA LYS A 89 -18.12 -1.32 3.40
C LYS A 89 -19.04 -2.10 2.46
N ALA A 90 -19.09 -1.72 1.18
CA ALA A 90 -19.89 -2.42 0.17
C ALA A 90 -19.48 -3.90 0.04
N TYR A 91 -18.17 -4.19 0.05
CA TYR A 91 -17.69 -5.57 0.07
C TYR A 91 -18.18 -6.35 1.29
N LYS A 92 -18.09 -5.79 2.50
CA LYS A 92 -18.55 -6.44 3.74
C LYS A 92 -20.05 -6.75 3.72
N GLU A 93 -20.86 -5.91 3.07
CA GLU A 93 -22.30 -6.14 2.91
C GLU A 93 -22.62 -7.18 1.83
N LEU A 94 -21.91 -7.15 0.70
CA LEU A 94 -22.17 -8.05 -0.44
C LEU A 94 -21.59 -9.46 -0.26
N GLN A 95 -20.43 -9.60 0.38
CA GLN A 95 -19.76 -10.89 0.56
C GLN A 95 -20.65 -11.98 1.21
N PRO A 96 -21.38 -11.72 2.32
CA PRO A 96 -22.24 -12.75 2.92
C PRO A 96 -23.41 -13.15 2.02
N ILE A 97 -23.95 -12.20 1.24
CA ILE A 97 -25.04 -12.44 0.28
C ILE A 97 -24.55 -13.39 -0.82
N VAL A 98 -23.38 -13.09 -1.42
CA VAL A 98 -22.80 -13.94 -2.47
C VAL A 98 -22.50 -15.35 -1.96
N LYS A 99 -21.94 -15.48 -0.75
CA LYS A 99 -21.71 -16.81 -0.13
C LYS A 99 -23.01 -17.60 0.03
N ARG A 100 -24.08 -16.96 0.51
CA ARG A 100 -25.41 -17.58 0.65
C ARG A 100 -25.95 -18.03 -0.71
N ASN A 101 -25.83 -17.20 -1.74
CA ASN A 101 -26.34 -17.51 -3.07
C ASN A 101 -25.63 -18.72 -3.68
N ILE A 102 -24.29 -18.78 -3.59
CA ILE A 102 -23.48 -19.92 -4.04
C ILE A 102 -23.90 -21.22 -3.34
N GLU A 103 -24.13 -21.18 -2.01
CA GLU A 103 -24.59 -22.36 -1.27
C GLU A 103 -26.00 -22.80 -1.68
N CYS A 104 -26.90 -21.84 -1.91
CA CYS A 104 -28.25 -22.09 -2.40
C CYS A 104 -28.25 -22.71 -3.79
N GLU A 105 -27.36 -22.27 -4.69
CA GLU A 105 -27.22 -22.82 -6.03
C GLU A 105 -26.69 -24.26 -5.98
N LYS A 106 -25.65 -24.53 -5.16
CA LYS A 106 -25.12 -25.90 -4.96
C LYS A 106 -26.19 -26.87 -4.45
N LYS A 107 -27.03 -26.44 -3.49
CA LYS A 107 -28.15 -27.24 -2.97
C LYS A 107 -29.24 -27.51 -4.02
N GLN A 108 -29.45 -26.56 -4.94
CA GLN A 108 -30.41 -26.71 -6.03
C GLN A 108 -29.90 -27.66 -7.12
N GLN A 109 -28.59 -27.65 -7.41
CA GLN A 109 -27.95 -28.59 -8.34
C GLN A 109 -27.92 -30.03 -7.79
N SER A 110 -27.77 -30.21 -6.47
CA SER A 110 -27.77 -31.55 -5.85
C SER A 110 -29.17 -32.18 -5.72
N HIS A 111 -30.24 -31.38 -5.75
CA HIS A 111 -31.63 -31.86 -5.67
C HIS A 111 -32.53 -31.19 -6.73
N PRO A 112 -32.42 -31.57 -8.02
CA PRO A 112 -33.18 -30.96 -9.10
C PRO A 112 -34.71 -31.15 -8.96
N GLU A 113 -35.17 -32.22 -8.32
CA GLU A 113 -36.61 -32.50 -8.11
C GLU A 113 -37.30 -31.48 -7.19
N LEU A 114 -36.58 -30.93 -6.20
CA LEU A 114 -37.10 -29.90 -5.27
C LEU A 114 -37.29 -28.53 -5.94
N VAL A 115 -36.50 -28.24 -6.97
CA VAL A 115 -36.60 -26.99 -7.75
C VAL A 115 -37.87 -26.98 -8.60
N VAL A 116 -38.21 -28.12 -9.20
CA VAL A 116 -39.45 -28.31 -9.97
C VAL A 116 -40.66 -28.16 -9.05
N LEU A 117 -40.63 -28.76 -7.85
CA LEU A 117 -41.73 -28.68 -6.90
C LEU A 117 -41.99 -27.25 -6.40
N LYS A 118 -40.93 -26.47 -6.13
CA LYS A 118 -41.04 -25.04 -5.75
C LYS A 118 -41.64 -24.18 -6.85
N ARG A 119 -41.32 -24.47 -8.12
CA ARG A 119 -41.88 -23.76 -9.28
C ARG A 119 -43.37 -24.08 -9.47
N THR A 120 -43.77 -25.33 -9.31
CA THR A 120 -45.17 -25.78 -9.43
C THR A 120 -46.07 -25.22 -8.32
N ILE A 121 -45.55 -25.06 -7.11
CA ILE A 121 -46.30 -24.43 -6.00
C ILE A 121 -46.50 -22.93 -6.24
N SER A 122 -45.52 -22.24 -6.84
CA SER A 122 -45.66 -20.81 -7.18
C SER A 122 -46.56 -20.54 -8.40
N SER A 123 -46.75 -21.52 -9.29
CA SER A 123 -47.58 -21.38 -10.49
C SER A 123 -49.07 -21.68 -10.27
N ASN A 124 -49.46 -22.26 -9.13
CA ASN A 124 -50.85 -22.65 -8.86
C ASN A 124 -51.70 -21.56 -8.16
N SER A 125 -51.14 -20.38 -7.93
CA SER A 125 -51.90 -19.21 -7.45
C SER A 125 -52.25 -18.30 -8.63
N THR A 126 -53.21 -18.72 -9.47
CA THR A 126 -53.77 -17.87 -10.51
C THR A 126 -55.15 -17.33 -10.12
N SER A 127 -55.25 -16.00 -10.21
CA SER A 127 -56.41 -15.10 -10.26
C SER A 127 -57.11 -14.73 -8.95
N ASP A 128 -56.82 -13.52 -8.45
CA ASP A 128 -57.80 -12.42 -8.52
C ASP A 128 -57.14 -11.02 -8.39
N LEU A 129 -57.44 -10.16 -9.37
CA LEU A 129 -57.63 -8.70 -9.32
C LEU A 129 -56.54 -7.77 -8.71
N ILE A 130 -55.80 -7.11 -9.61
CA ILE A 130 -55.41 -5.69 -9.69
C ILE A 130 -55.37 -4.85 -8.37
N VAL A 131 -54.18 -4.28 -8.13
CA VAL A 131 -53.81 -3.09 -7.32
C VAL A 131 -53.80 -3.29 -5.79
N ASP A 132 -52.62 -3.61 -5.25
CA ASP A 132 -52.02 -2.76 -4.22
C ASP A 132 -50.52 -3.01 -4.12
N GLY A 133 -49.75 -1.96 -3.81
CA GLY A 133 -48.31 -1.83 -4.04
C GLY A 133 -47.46 -3.06 -3.69
N LEU A 134 -46.90 -3.72 -4.71
CA LEU A 134 -45.65 -4.46 -4.53
C LEU A 134 -44.60 -3.43 -4.12
N SER A 135 -44.29 -3.40 -2.82
CA SER A 135 -43.13 -2.71 -2.31
C SER A 135 -41.93 -3.09 -3.18
N ASN A 136 -41.21 -2.09 -3.70
CA ASN A 136 -40.00 -2.27 -4.49
C ASN A 136 -38.99 -3.24 -3.80
N ALA A 137 -39.09 -3.40 -2.47
CA ALA A 137 -38.35 -4.36 -1.66
C ALA A 137 -38.46 -5.82 -2.15
N ASN A 138 -39.65 -6.32 -2.50
CA ASN A 138 -39.85 -7.73 -2.87
C ASN A 138 -39.29 -8.08 -4.27
N VAL A 139 -39.13 -7.08 -5.14
CA VAL A 139 -38.49 -7.22 -6.45
C VAL A 139 -36.97 -7.11 -6.31
N ALA A 140 -36.50 -6.18 -5.47
CA ALA A 140 -35.07 -6.00 -5.17
C ALA A 140 -34.47 -7.24 -4.48
N GLU A 141 -35.17 -7.86 -3.52
CA GLU A 141 -34.72 -9.11 -2.88
C GLU A 141 -34.50 -10.24 -3.91
N LYS A 142 -35.40 -10.36 -4.90
CA LYS A 142 -35.26 -11.35 -5.99
C LYS A 142 -34.11 -11.05 -6.94
N GLN A 143 -33.68 -9.80 -7.06
CA GLN A 143 -32.58 -9.38 -7.94
C GLN A 143 -31.21 -9.60 -7.28
N ILE A 144 -31.14 -9.43 -5.95
CA ILE A 144 -29.92 -9.66 -5.15
C ILE A 144 -29.52 -11.14 -5.14
N ASP A 145 -30.50 -12.06 -5.22
CA ASP A 145 -30.28 -13.50 -5.37
C ASP A 145 -29.51 -13.87 -6.66
N GLY A 146 -29.47 -12.97 -7.66
CA GLY A 146 -28.74 -13.16 -8.91
C GLY A 146 -27.25 -12.83 -8.85
N ILE A 147 -26.75 -12.30 -7.72
CA ILE A 147 -25.32 -11.99 -7.54
C ILE A 147 -24.59 -13.27 -7.15
N ILE A 148 -23.81 -13.80 -8.08
CA ILE A 148 -23.10 -15.09 -7.94
C ILE A 148 -21.64 -14.96 -7.54
N GLU A 149 -21.02 -13.80 -7.78
CA GLU A 149 -19.59 -13.61 -7.54
C GLU A 149 -19.23 -12.13 -7.34
N LEU A 150 -18.15 -11.89 -6.58
CA LEU A 150 -17.43 -10.62 -6.52
C LEU A 150 -16.03 -10.85 -7.10
N ARG A 151 -15.58 -9.96 -7.99
CA ARG A 151 -14.27 -10.02 -8.64
C ARG A 151 -13.47 -8.76 -8.30
N GLU A 152 -12.14 -8.89 -8.28
CA GLU A 152 -11.17 -7.79 -8.15
C GLU A 152 -11.36 -6.85 -6.94
N PHE A 153 -12.00 -7.33 -5.87
CA PHE A 153 -12.24 -6.56 -4.64
C PHE A 153 -11.00 -6.46 -3.75
N ASP A 154 -9.99 -7.31 -3.98
CA ASP A 154 -8.76 -7.45 -3.20
C ASP A 154 -7.54 -6.76 -3.86
N VAL A 155 -7.76 -6.09 -5.00
CA VAL A 155 -6.70 -5.32 -5.67
C VAL A 155 -6.44 -4.05 -4.88
N LEU A 156 -5.21 -3.89 -4.38
CA LEU A 156 -4.78 -2.67 -3.68
C LEU A 156 -4.97 -1.45 -4.59
N TYR A 157 -5.48 -0.35 -4.02
CA TYR A 157 -5.83 0.85 -4.78
C TYR A 157 -4.67 1.41 -5.61
N HIS A 158 -3.48 1.55 -5.02
CA HIS A 158 -2.32 2.04 -5.75
C HIS A 158 -1.91 1.11 -6.90
N ILE A 159 -2.06 -0.21 -6.74
CA ILE A 159 -1.84 -1.19 -7.82
C ILE A 159 -2.89 -1.03 -8.92
N ARG A 160 -4.17 -0.84 -8.57
CA ARG A 160 -5.23 -0.57 -9.54
C ARG A 160 -4.93 0.67 -10.38
N VAL A 161 -4.52 1.77 -9.75
CA VAL A 161 -4.11 3.01 -10.44
C VAL A 161 -2.94 2.74 -11.39
N CYS A 162 -1.91 2.04 -10.91
CA CYS A 162 -0.75 1.68 -11.74
C CYS A 162 -1.14 0.85 -12.98
N ILE A 163 -2.01 -0.14 -12.81
CA ILE A 163 -2.48 -0.99 -13.92
C ILE A 163 -3.31 -0.18 -14.93
N ASP A 164 -4.34 0.52 -14.43
CA ASP A 164 -5.31 1.21 -15.28
C ASP A 164 -4.65 2.37 -16.06
N LEU A 165 -3.71 3.09 -15.42
CA LEU A 165 -2.97 4.21 -16.04
C LEU A 165 -1.65 3.78 -16.69
N LYS A 166 -1.28 2.49 -16.60
CA LYS A 166 0.00 1.94 -17.07
C LYS A 166 1.21 2.66 -16.48
N ILE A 167 1.12 3.00 -15.20
CA ILE A 167 2.20 3.63 -14.44
C ILE A 167 3.05 2.53 -13.79
N ASN A 168 4.37 2.61 -13.94
CA ASN A 168 5.35 1.70 -13.39
C ASN A 168 6.52 2.50 -12.83
N VAL A 169 6.95 2.14 -11.62
CA VAL A 169 8.19 2.63 -11.03
C VAL A 169 9.38 2.19 -11.89
N GLY A 170 10.41 3.02 -11.96
CA GLY A 170 11.61 2.75 -12.75
C GLY A 170 11.54 3.22 -14.20
N LEU A 171 10.45 3.89 -14.60
CA LEU A 171 10.29 4.49 -15.92
C LEU A 171 10.36 6.01 -15.88
N TRP A 172 10.75 6.58 -17.02
CA TRP A 172 10.69 8.01 -17.28
C TRP A 172 9.27 8.40 -17.72
N TYR A 173 8.76 9.47 -17.13
CA TYR A 173 7.50 10.12 -17.51
C TYR A 173 7.80 11.52 -18.06
N GLY A 174 7.15 11.88 -19.17
CA GLY A 174 7.35 13.16 -19.87
C GLY A 174 8.31 13.13 -21.07
N VAL A 175 9.09 12.06 -21.27
CA VAL A 175 9.97 11.85 -22.44
C VAL A 175 9.95 10.38 -22.87
N LEU A 176 9.86 10.11 -24.17
CA LEU A 176 9.74 8.75 -24.72
C LEU A 176 11.08 8.01 -24.92
N ASP A 177 12.22 8.71 -24.84
CA ASP A 177 13.52 8.19 -25.32
C ASP A 177 14.65 8.17 -24.28
N LEU A 178 14.36 8.35 -22.99
CA LEU A 178 15.36 8.21 -21.92
C LEU A 178 15.48 6.74 -21.51
N ILE A 179 16.63 6.13 -21.82
CA ILE A 179 16.92 4.72 -21.53
C ILE A 179 17.78 4.58 -20.27
N GLU A 180 18.63 5.56 -19.99
CA GLU A 180 19.53 5.52 -18.83
C GLU A 180 18.76 5.77 -17.53
N GLN A 181 18.98 4.91 -16.54
CA GLN A 181 18.43 5.07 -15.20
C GLN A 181 19.23 6.14 -14.44
N PRO A 182 18.56 7.04 -13.69
CA PRO A 182 19.26 7.93 -12.80
C PRO A 182 19.98 7.10 -11.71
N LYS A 183 21.08 7.64 -11.19
CA LYS A 183 21.82 7.01 -10.10
C LYS A 183 21.27 7.53 -8.77
N PRO A 184 20.45 6.75 -8.05
CA PRO A 184 20.03 7.16 -6.71
C PRO A 184 21.24 7.15 -5.78
N ILE A 185 21.22 8.03 -4.79
CA ILE A 185 22.16 7.95 -3.66
C ILE A 185 21.71 6.79 -2.78
N ILE A 186 22.60 5.82 -2.55
CA ILE A 186 22.29 4.67 -1.70
C ILE A 186 22.94 4.85 -0.34
N PHE A 187 22.09 4.81 0.70
CA PHE A 187 22.49 4.77 2.10
C PHE A 187 22.23 3.38 2.65
N ALA A 188 23.29 2.72 3.12
CA ALA A 188 23.20 1.42 3.79
C ALA A 188 23.83 1.54 5.17
N SER A 189 23.12 1.13 6.22
CA SER A 189 23.62 1.17 7.60
C SER A 189 23.44 -0.15 8.32
N ASP A 190 24.35 -0.44 9.25
CA ASP A 190 24.28 -1.55 10.18
C ASP A 190 24.69 -1.09 11.58
N ILE A 191 23.99 -1.58 12.59
CA ILE A 191 24.17 -1.16 13.98
C ILE A 191 24.67 -2.32 14.84
N GLU A 192 25.57 -2.00 15.76
CA GLU A 192 26.05 -2.93 16.76
C GLU A 192 25.62 -2.44 18.15
N CYS A 193 25.07 -3.36 18.93
CA CYS A 193 24.56 -3.09 20.27
C CYS A 193 25.29 -3.95 21.30
N THR A 194 25.32 -3.47 22.55
CA THR A 194 25.67 -4.32 23.67
C THR A 194 24.67 -5.47 23.79
N LYS A 195 25.08 -6.56 24.43
CA LYS A 195 24.16 -7.64 24.78
C LYS A 195 24.65 -8.44 25.96
N ILE A 196 23.69 -8.91 26.76
CA ILE A 196 23.96 -9.87 27.83
C ILE A 196 24.42 -11.21 27.21
N PRO A 197 25.44 -11.89 27.77
CA PRO A 197 25.87 -13.20 27.29
C PRO A 197 24.70 -14.20 27.17
N LEU A 198 24.67 -14.93 26.06
CA LEU A 198 23.64 -15.95 25.74
C LEU A 198 22.21 -15.42 25.62
N LYS A 199 22.03 -14.10 25.47
CA LYS A 199 20.73 -13.48 25.16
C LYS A 199 20.79 -12.66 23.88
N PHE A 200 19.61 -12.37 23.34
CA PHE A 200 19.45 -11.37 22.28
C PHE A 200 19.56 -9.95 22.87
N PRO A 201 20.00 -8.96 22.07
CA PRO A 201 19.93 -7.56 22.46
C PRO A 201 18.50 -7.15 22.81
N SER A 202 18.36 -6.27 23.80
CA SER A 202 17.10 -5.78 24.33
C SER A 202 17.10 -4.26 24.37
N VAL A 203 16.13 -3.64 23.70
CA VAL A 203 15.97 -2.17 23.61
C VAL A 203 15.91 -1.49 24.98
N ALA A 204 15.36 -2.17 26.00
CA ALA A 204 15.19 -1.58 27.33
C ALA A 204 16.47 -1.54 28.17
N SER A 205 17.53 -2.26 27.78
CA SER A 205 18.69 -2.49 28.65
C SER A 205 20.04 -2.42 27.94
N ASP A 206 20.05 -2.63 26.63
CA ASP A 206 21.26 -2.61 25.82
C ASP A 206 21.37 -1.29 25.07
N HIS A 207 22.60 -0.84 24.86
CA HIS A 207 22.94 0.41 24.23
C HIS A 207 23.55 0.18 22.85
N ILE A 208 23.34 1.11 21.94
CA ILE A 208 24.05 1.15 20.66
C ILE A 208 25.51 1.52 20.93
N MET A 209 26.42 0.66 20.49
CA MET A 209 27.86 0.85 20.63
C MET A 209 28.51 1.40 19.36
N MET A 210 28.00 1.02 18.18
CA MET A 210 28.52 1.50 16.91
C MET A 210 27.41 1.57 15.86
N ILE A 211 27.52 2.52 14.94
CA ILE A 211 26.72 2.55 13.70
C ILE A 211 27.69 2.67 12.53
N SER A 212 27.75 1.63 11.70
CA SER A 212 28.46 1.68 10.43
C SER A 212 27.47 2.05 9.32
N TYR A 213 27.89 2.91 8.40
CA TYR A 213 27.09 3.20 7.22
C TYR A 213 27.96 3.49 6.00
N MET A 214 27.39 3.26 4.82
CA MET A 214 27.98 3.57 3.53
C MET A 214 27.06 4.48 2.74
N ILE A 215 27.64 5.55 2.21
CA ILE A 215 27.01 6.42 1.22
C ILE A 215 27.69 6.11 -0.11
N ASP A 216 26.97 5.45 -1.00
CA ASP A 216 27.50 4.88 -2.25
C ASP A 216 28.73 3.99 -2.03
N THR A 217 29.95 4.53 -2.19
CA THR A 217 31.22 3.80 -2.01
C THR A 217 32.06 4.29 -0.84
N GLN A 218 31.61 5.31 -0.11
CA GLN A 218 32.32 5.88 1.03
C GLN A 218 31.76 5.30 2.34
N GLY A 219 32.63 4.69 3.14
CA GLY A 219 32.28 4.15 4.44
C GLY A 219 32.47 5.17 5.56
N TYR A 220 31.67 5.02 6.59
CA TYR A 220 31.72 5.78 7.82
C TYR A 220 31.37 4.89 9.01
N LEU A 221 31.91 5.23 10.16
CA LEU A 221 31.66 4.54 11.41
C LEU A 221 31.50 5.56 12.53
N ILE A 222 30.37 5.54 13.22
CA ILE A 222 30.16 6.33 14.44
C ILE A 222 30.29 5.38 15.63
N ILE A 223 31.07 5.78 16.63
CA ILE A 223 31.40 4.98 17.81
C ILE A 223 30.92 5.69 19.07
N ASN A 224 30.34 4.93 20.00
CA ASN A 224 30.00 5.41 21.34
C ASN A 224 31.16 5.19 22.32
N CYS A 225 31.83 6.27 22.72
CA CYS A 225 32.96 6.24 23.64
C CYS A 225 32.59 5.99 25.12
N GLU A 226 31.30 5.93 25.49
CA GLU A 226 30.89 5.42 26.82
C GLU A 226 31.13 3.92 26.95
N ILE A 227 31.08 3.20 25.84
CA ILE A 227 31.16 1.74 25.78
C ILE A 227 32.53 1.32 25.25
N ILE A 228 33.01 1.98 24.21
CA ILE A 228 34.30 1.70 23.59
C ILE A 228 35.39 2.51 24.28
N SER A 229 36.33 1.81 24.91
CA SER A 229 37.31 2.43 25.81
C SER A 229 38.45 3.19 25.09
N GLN A 230 38.51 3.14 23.77
CA GLN A 230 39.58 3.76 22.99
C GLN A 230 39.02 4.31 21.67
N ASP A 231 39.36 5.56 21.37
CA ASP A 231 39.06 6.18 20.08
C ASP A 231 39.69 5.37 18.94
N MET A 232 38.94 5.21 17.84
CA MET A 232 39.45 4.59 16.63
C MET A 232 39.79 5.63 15.57
N ASP A 233 40.89 5.39 14.87
CA ASP A 233 41.32 6.16 13.71
C ASP A 233 40.63 5.66 12.43
N ASP A 234 40.61 6.50 11.40
CA ASP A 234 40.19 6.12 10.05
C ASP A 234 40.95 4.88 9.55
N PHE A 235 40.22 3.96 8.91
CA PHE A 235 40.79 2.69 8.45
C PHE A 235 40.24 2.25 7.10
N GLU A 236 40.89 1.24 6.51
CA GLU A 236 40.44 0.62 5.27
C GLU A 236 40.10 -0.86 5.51
N TYR A 237 38.91 -1.25 5.09
CA TYR A 237 38.45 -2.63 5.02
C TYR A 237 37.95 -2.93 3.60
N THR A 238 38.86 -3.44 2.77
CA THR A 238 38.59 -3.80 1.37
C THR A 238 38.63 -5.33 1.22
N PRO A 239 37.51 -6.06 1.43
CA PRO A 239 37.49 -7.52 1.40
C PRO A 239 37.76 -8.09 0.00
N LYS A 240 37.38 -7.35 -1.05
CA LYS A 240 37.74 -7.62 -2.45
C LYS A 240 38.04 -6.31 -3.15
N LYS A 241 38.82 -6.37 -4.25
CA LYS A 241 39.17 -5.19 -5.06
C LYS A 241 37.94 -4.47 -5.63
N GLU A 242 36.85 -5.19 -5.88
CA GLU A 242 35.60 -4.61 -6.36
C GLU A 242 34.80 -3.88 -5.26
N TYR A 243 35.14 -4.08 -3.98
CA TYR A 243 34.44 -3.54 -2.82
C TYR A 243 35.41 -2.70 -1.96
N PRO A 244 35.81 -1.51 -2.43
CA PRO A 244 36.62 -0.60 -1.62
C PRO A 244 35.82 -0.13 -0.41
N GLY A 245 36.44 -0.16 0.77
CA GLY A 245 35.80 0.24 2.02
C GLY A 245 36.73 1.13 2.84
N HIS A 246 36.83 2.40 2.46
CA HIS A 246 37.52 3.40 3.28
C HIS A 246 36.53 3.94 4.31
N PHE A 247 36.86 3.88 5.59
CA PHE A 247 35.99 4.28 6.68
C PHE A 247 36.55 5.52 7.37
N HIS A 248 35.74 6.57 7.39
CA HIS A 248 35.95 7.71 8.29
C HIS A 248 35.26 7.45 9.63
N VAL A 249 36.00 7.62 10.72
CA VAL A 249 35.53 7.28 12.05
C VAL A 249 35.18 8.56 12.83
N PHE A 250 34.00 8.54 13.46
CA PHE A 250 33.52 9.57 14.37
C PHE A 250 33.41 8.97 15.78
N ASN A 251 34.27 9.43 16.68
CA ASN A 251 34.26 9.03 18.08
C ASN A 251 33.35 9.99 18.86
N GLU A 252 32.12 9.57 19.14
CA GLU A 252 31.12 10.37 19.84
C GLU A 252 31.13 10.09 21.33
N PRO A 253 30.91 11.11 22.17
CA PRO A 253 31.12 11.00 23.62
C PRO A 253 30.12 10.07 24.31
N ASN A 254 28.93 9.86 23.75
CA ASN A 254 27.84 9.05 24.32
C ASN A 254 26.86 8.58 23.24
N GLU A 255 25.91 7.71 23.63
CA GLU A 255 24.89 7.17 22.71
C GLU A 255 24.00 8.26 22.11
N PHE A 256 23.67 9.30 22.87
CA PHE A 256 22.81 10.38 22.40
C PHE A 256 23.45 11.18 21.25
N GLU A 257 24.71 11.59 21.39
CA GLU A 257 25.42 12.31 20.33
C GLU A 257 25.66 11.41 19.11
N LEU A 258 25.90 10.10 19.31
CA LEU A 258 25.95 9.12 18.21
C LEU A 258 24.65 9.07 17.40
N ILE A 259 23.49 8.96 18.06
CA ILE A 259 22.19 8.91 17.40
C ILE A 259 21.89 10.23 16.69
N LYS A 260 22.18 11.35 17.35
CA LYS A 260 22.01 12.69 16.79
C LYS A 260 22.88 12.92 15.55
N HIS A 261 24.14 12.47 15.58
CA HIS A 261 25.02 12.50 14.42
C HIS A 261 24.42 11.69 13.27
N PHE A 262 24.00 10.46 13.53
CA PHE A 262 23.40 9.59 12.53
C PHE A 262 22.19 10.23 11.83
N PHE A 263 21.25 10.79 12.58
CA PHE A 263 20.09 11.48 12.00
C PHE A 263 20.46 12.77 11.27
N LEU A 264 21.44 13.52 11.77
CA LEU A 264 21.92 14.73 11.08
C LEU A 264 22.44 14.39 9.68
N ILE A 265 23.15 13.29 9.51
CA ILE A 265 23.64 12.84 8.20
C ILE A 265 22.49 12.49 7.29
N ILE A 266 21.49 11.75 7.78
CA ILE A 266 20.31 11.40 6.98
C ILE A 266 19.61 12.68 6.49
N LEU A 267 19.40 13.66 7.36
CA LEU A 267 18.79 14.94 7.00
C LEU A 267 19.64 15.74 6.00
N LEU A 268 20.96 15.78 6.18
CA LEU A 268 21.87 16.44 5.25
C LEU A 268 21.83 15.80 3.86
N MET A 269 21.75 14.47 3.79
CA MET A 269 21.63 13.75 2.53
C MET A 269 20.31 14.05 1.83
N LEU A 270 19.21 14.13 2.56
CA LEU A 270 17.90 14.46 1.99
C LEU A 270 17.90 15.87 1.38
N ASN A 271 18.51 16.85 2.06
CA ASN A 271 18.68 18.21 1.52
C ASN A 271 19.59 18.31 0.28
N LEU A 272 20.39 17.29 -0.02
CA LEU A 272 21.23 17.23 -1.23
C LEU A 272 20.50 16.59 -2.43
N ILE A 273 19.42 15.85 -2.17
CA ILE A 273 18.64 15.14 -3.19
C ILE A 273 17.56 16.06 -3.79
N TYR A 274 17.15 17.11 -3.06
CA TYR A 274 16.08 18.05 -3.42
C TYR A 274 16.58 19.49 -3.53
#